data_AF-G0QIZ8-F1
#
_entry.id   AF-G0QIZ8-F1
#
_cell.length_a   1.000
_cell.length_b   1.000
_cell.length_c   1.000
_cell.angle_alpha   90.00
_cell.angle_beta   90.00
_cell.angle_gamma   90.00
#
_symmetry.space_group_name_H-M   'P 1'
#
loop_
_entity.id
_entity.type
_entity.pdbx_description
1 polymer ?
#
loop_
_entity_poly.entity_id
_entity_poly.type
_entity_poly.pdbx_seq_one_letter_code
_entity_poly.pdbx_strand_id
1 'polypeptide(L)'
;MTGITNMTFRFSHFQPEIEPKDVIFRVFGKTCEGTFIDRNDETQVYIEVSKQGLGPELYGYDEQVRAEKFLYSTVLNSKVKQMVEVEIPLTNCLAHFYWGIWSLYMSKDPNIDFDYIDFANERFQKYIESRKNI
;
A
#
# COMPACT_ATOMS: atom_id res chain seq x y z
N MET A 1 -9.77 15.73 -0.64
CA MET A 1 -10.71 15.82 0.49
C MET A 1 -9.87 15.73 1.75
N THR A 2 -9.51 16.88 2.31
CA THR A 2 -8.86 16.97 3.64
C THR A 2 -9.85 16.45 4.69
N GLY A 3 -9.34 15.75 5.70
CA GLY A 3 -10.15 15.00 6.66
C GLY A 3 -11.29 15.83 7.27
N ILE A 4 -12.41 15.17 7.55
CA ILE A 4 -13.66 15.80 8.04
C ILE A 4 -13.39 16.68 9.29
N THR A 5 -12.41 16.30 10.11
CA THR A 5 -12.04 16.96 11.37
C THR A 5 -10.69 17.69 11.34
N ASN A 6 -9.84 17.45 10.34
CA ASN A 6 -8.43 17.88 10.35
C ASN A 6 -8.03 18.55 9.02
N MET A 7 -7.35 19.69 9.11
CA MET A 7 -6.65 20.29 7.97
C MET A 7 -5.22 19.77 7.90
N THR A 8 -4.70 19.51 6.71
CA THR A 8 -3.37 18.92 6.53
C THR A 8 -2.60 19.73 5.50
N PHE A 9 -1.39 20.16 5.88
CA PHE A 9 -0.50 20.97 5.06
C PHE A 9 0.82 20.22 4.89
N ARG A 10 1.32 20.14 3.65
CA ARG A 10 2.67 19.65 3.37
C ARG A 10 3.61 20.82 3.24
N PHE A 11 4.72 20.77 3.95
CA PHE A 11 5.83 21.69 3.83
C PHE A 11 7.02 20.93 3.27
N SER A 12 7.65 21.52 2.24
CA SER A 12 8.82 20.96 1.57
C SER A 12 9.90 22.03 1.49
N HIS A 13 11.14 21.68 1.83
CA HIS A 13 12.29 22.56 1.62
C HIS A 13 13.35 21.86 0.75
N PHE A 14 14.21 22.66 0.10
CA PHE A 14 15.24 22.16 -0.82
C PHE A 14 16.67 22.27 -0.30
N GLN A 15 16.84 22.81 0.92
CA GLN A 15 18.14 22.94 1.58
C GLN A 15 18.76 21.55 1.87
N PRO A 16 19.98 21.26 1.36
CA PRO A 16 20.63 19.96 1.54
C PRO A 16 20.98 19.59 2.99
N GLU A 17 21.24 20.60 3.82
CA GLU A 17 21.71 20.47 5.20
C GLU A 17 20.59 20.23 6.22
N ILE A 18 19.34 20.29 5.80
CA ILE A 18 18.18 20.16 6.69
C ILE A 18 17.48 18.83 6.40
N GLU A 19 17.18 18.08 7.44
CA GLU A 19 16.28 16.94 7.40
C GLU A 19 15.27 17.11 8.55
N PRO A 20 14.00 16.73 8.37
CA PRO A 20 13.39 16.10 7.19
C PRO A 20 13.00 17.07 6.07
N LYS A 21 13.23 16.70 4.81
CA LYS A 21 12.84 17.51 3.62
C LYS A 21 11.35 17.81 3.50
N ASP A 22 10.52 16.87 3.94
CA ASP A 22 9.07 16.94 3.85
C ASP A 22 8.41 16.66 5.19
N VAL A 23 7.60 17.61 5.63
CA VAL A 23 6.85 17.53 6.88
C VAL A 23 5.39 17.77 6.60
N ILE A 24 4.54 17.01 7.28
CA ILE A 24 3.10 17.24 7.32
C ILE A 24 2.76 17.95 8.61
N PHE A 25 2.08 19.09 8.50
CA PHE A 25 1.43 19.76 9.61
C PHE A 25 -0.06 19.46 9.56
N ARG A 26 -0.57 18.80 10.60
CA ARG A 26 -1.98 18.49 10.78
C ARG A 26 -2.56 19.42 11.83
N VAL A 27 -3.49 20.29 11.42
CA VAL A 27 -4.22 21.21 12.30
C VAL A 27 -5.56 20.57 12.66
N PHE A 28 -5.80 20.40 13.96
CA PHE A 28 -7.02 19.79 14.48
C PHE A 28 -8.17 20.80 14.50
N GLY A 29 -9.32 20.44 13.93
CA GLY A 29 -10.52 21.27 13.93
C GLY A 29 -11.17 21.34 15.32
N LYS A 30 -11.78 22.48 15.66
CA LYS A 30 -12.46 22.71 16.96
C LYS A 30 -13.73 21.88 17.18
N THR A 31 -14.18 21.16 16.17
CA THR A 31 -15.55 20.63 16.07
C THR A 31 -15.82 19.37 16.92
N CYS A 32 -14.82 18.81 17.59
CA CYS A 32 -14.95 17.54 18.32
C CYS A 32 -14.55 17.59 19.80
N GLU A 33 -14.32 18.78 20.37
CA GLU A 33 -14.08 18.91 21.80
C GLU A 33 -15.32 18.43 22.59
N GLY A 34 -15.18 17.31 23.32
CA GLY A 34 -16.14 16.84 24.32
C GLY A 34 -17.27 15.93 23.83
N THR A 35 -17.30 15.48 22.56
CA THR A 35 -18.44 14.67 22.07
C THR A 35 -18.12 13.26 21.59
N PHE A 36 -16.94 12.97 21.02
CA PHE A 36 -16.63 11.61 20.50
C PHE A 36 -15.15 11.17 20.47
N ILE A 37 -14.16 12.07 20.64
CA ILE A 37 -12.73 11.75 20.53
C ILE A 37 -11.98 12.39 21.70
N ASP A 38 -11.29 11.58 22.51
CA ASP A 38 -10.33 12.07 23.49
C ASP A 38 -8.97 12.30 22.81
N ARG A 39 -8.54 13.57 22.75
CA ARG A 39 -7.28 13.96 22.10
C ARG A 39 -6.06 13.49 22.87
N ASN A 40 -6.15 13.33 24.18
CA ASN A 40 -5.02 12.83 24.97
C ASN A 40 -4.76 11.36 24.63
N ASP A 41 -5.82 10.55 24.58
CA ASP A 41 -5.71 9.14 24.21
C ASP A 41 -5.21 8.97 22.76
N GLU A 42 -5.77 9.71 21.80
CA GLU A 42 -5.30 9.69 20.41
C GLU A 42 -3.82 10.07 20.30
N THR A 43 -3.40 11.09 21.05
CA THR A 43 -2.01 11.55 21.07
C THR A 43 -1.07 10.49 21.65
N GLN A 44 -1.45 9.85 22.77
CA GLN A 44 -0.64 8.80 23.37
C GLN A 44 -0.50 7.59 22.44
N VAL A 45 -1.60 7.16 21.81
CA VAL A 45 -1.57 6.08 20.81
C VAL A 45 -0.66 6.46 19.65
N TYR A 46 -0.75 7.68 19.14
CA TYR A 46 0.08 8.12 18.03
C TYR A 46 1.57 8.13 18.39
N ILE A 47 1.93 8.63 19.58
CA ILE A 47 3.30 8.63 20.08
C ILE A 47 3.85 7.21 20.12
N GLU A 48 3.09 6.26 20.66
CA GLU A 48 3.56 4.89 20.80
C GLU A 48 3.72 4.19 19.45
N VAL A 49 2.73 4.32 18.56
CA VAL A 49 2.81 3.79 17.18
C VAL A 49 4.01 4.37 16.42
N SER A 50 4.29 5.66 16.63
CA SER A 50 5.44 6.34 16.03
C SER A 50 6.77 5.78 16.55
N LYS A 51 6.90 5.61 17.88
CA LYS A 51 8.10 5.03 18.51
C LYS A 51 8.40 3.60 18.04
N GLN A 52 7.35 2.81 17.80
CA GLN A 52 7.48 1.43 17.31
C GLN A 52 7.73 1.35 15.80
N GLY A 53 7.75 2.48 15.08
CA GLY A 53 7.91 2.51 13.62
C GLY A 53 6.71 1.96 12.83
N LEU A 54 5.56 1.82 13.49
CA LEU A 54 4.32 1.30 12.89
C LEU A 54 3.47 2.39 12.22
N GLY A 55 3.89 3.66 12.35
CA GLY A 55 3.26 4.81 11.71
C GLY A 55 4.27 5.90 11.36
N PRO A 56 3.80 7.07 10.91
CA PRO A 56 4.68 8.19 10.62
C PRO A 56 5.47 8.62 11.87
N GLU A 57 6.69 9.07 11.65
CA GLU A 57 7.53 9.66 12.69
C GLU A 57 6.92 10.99 13.16
N LEU A 58 6.90 11.20 14.47
CA LEU A 58 6.37 12.39 15.12
C LEU A 58 7.50 13.37 15.44
N TYR A 59 7.50 14.54 14.81
CA TYR A 59 8.53 15.56 15.04
C TYR A 59 8.17 16.55 16.15
N GLY A 60 6.87 16.77 16.37
CA GLY A 60 6.37 17.65 17.42
C GLY A 60 4.85 17.75 17.39
N TYR A 61 4.26 18.15 18.51
CA TYR A 61 2.82 18.34 18.63
C TYR A 61 2.48 19.33 19.75
N ASP A 62 1.30 19.93 19.64
CA ASP A 62 0.63 20.67 20.70
C ASP A 62 -0.88 20.34 20.67
N GLU A 63 -1.70 21.08 21.41
CA GLU A 63 -3.15 20.85 21.49
C GLU A 63 -3.90 21.07 20.16
N GLN A 64 -3.30 21.82 19.22
CA GLN A 64 -3.93 22.26 17.97
C GLN A 64 -3.26 21.69 16.72
N VAL A 65 -1.99 21.27 16.82
CA VAL A 65 -1.17 20.88 15.68
C VAL A 65 -0.32 19.66 15.97
N ARG A 66 -0.08 18.88 14.91
CA ARG A 66 0.94 17.82 14.90
C ARG A 66 1.82 17.91 13.66
N ALA A 67 3.13 17.88 13.85
CA ALA A 67 4.13 17.76 12.81
C ALA A 67 4.56 16.29 12.66
N GLU A 68 4.22 15.69 11.54
CA GLU A 68 4.44 14.27 11.24
C GLU A 68 5.27 14.09 9.96
N LYS A 69 5.97 12.96 9.85
CA LYS A 69 6.73 12.59 8.65
C LYS A 69 5.81 12.49 7.44
N PHE A 70 6.23 13.11 6.33
CA PHE A 70 5.54 12.89 5.07
C PHE A 70 5.82 11.47 4.55
N LEU A 71 4.75 10.68 4.41
CA LEU A 71 4.82 9.38 3.76
C LEU A 71 4.50 9.54 2.28
N TYR A 72 5.50 9.27 1.45
CA TYR A 72 5.36 9.20 0.00
C TYR A 72 4.44 8.03 -0.38
N SER A 73 3.15 8.30 -0.48
CA SER A 73 2.13 7.31 -0.83
C SER A 73 1.04 7.93 -1.69
N THR A 74 0.39 7.09 -2.49
CA THR A 74 -0.85 7.45 -3.18
C THR A 74 -2.02 6.82 -2.43
N VAL A 75 -3.06 7.61 -2.14
CA VAL A 75 -4.27 7.08 -1.53
C VAL A 75 -4.89 6.05 -2.47
N LEU A 76 -5.14 4.85 -1.94
CA LEU A 76 -5.83 3.81 -2.70
C LEU A 76 -7.25 4.30 -3.01
N ASN A 77 -7.56 4.50 -4.28
CA ASN A 77 -8.94 4.71 -4.69
C ASN A 77 -9.67 3.35 -4.77
N SER A 78 -10.99 3.36 -4.70
CA SER A 78 -11.82 2.14 -4.69
C SER A 78 -11.54 1.23 -5.90
N LYS A 79 -11.27 1.82 -7.07
CA LYS A 79 -10.93 1.08 -8.29
C LYS A 79 -9.57 0.37 -8.16
N VAL A 80 -8.54 1.05 -7.66
CA VAL A 80 -7.22 0.45 -7.40
C VAL A 80 -7.33 -0.63 -6.34
N LYS A 81 -8.16 -0.43 -5.31
CA LYS A 81 -8.45 -1.45 -4.30
C LYS A 81 -9.04 -2.71 -4.93
N GLN A 82 -10.10 -2.57 -5.73
CA GLN A 82 -10.72 -3.68 -6.46
C GLN A 82 -9.73 -4.38 -7.40
N MET A 83 -8.91 -3.60 -8.11
CA MET A 83 -7.89 -4.13 -9.01
C MET A 83 -6.86 -4.98 -8.25
N VAL A 84 -6.37 -4.49 -7.12
CA VAL A 84 -5.36 -5.19 -6.30
C VAL A 84 -5.92 -6.42 -5.59
N GLU A 85 -7.14 -6.34 -5.07
CA GLU A 85 -7.74 -7.41 -4.27
C GLU A 85 -8.35 -8.53 -5.12
N VAL A 86 -8.85 -8.22 -6.32
CA VAL A 86 -9.65 -9.17 -7.12
C VAL A 86 -9.07 -9.38 -8.52
N GLU A 87 -8.88 -8.31 -9.29
CA GLU A 87 -8.53 -8.43 -10.71
C GLU A 87 -7.11 -8.95 -10.93
N ILE A 88 -6.13 -8.47 -10.16
CA ILE A 88 -4.73 -8.90 -10.26
C ILE A 88 -4.57 -10.38 -9.88
N PRO A 89 -5.07 -10.86 -8.72
CA PRO A 89 -5.00 -12.27 -8.36
C PRO A 89 -5.65 -13.18 -9.41
N LEU A 90 -6.86 -12.81 -9.87
CA LEU A 90 -7.57 -13.55 -10.90
C LEU A 90 -6.80 -13.59 -12.22
N THR A 91 -6.28 -12.45 -12.67
CA THR A 91 -5.52 -12.34 -13.92
C THR A 91 -4.21 -13.13 -13.84
N ASN A 92 -3.51 -13.10 -12.71
CA ASN A 92 -2.28 -13.86 -12.52
C ASN A 92 -2.55 -15.38 -12.57
N CYS A 93 -3.65 -15.80 -11.94
CA CYS A 93 -4.13 -17.18 -12.00
C CYS A 93 -4.44 -17.60 -13.45
N LEU A 94 -5.25 -16.81 -14.17
CA LEU A 94 -5.58 -17.08 -15.58
C LEU A 94 -4.34 -17.10 -16.49
N ALA A 95 -3.36 -16.22 -16.25
CA ALA A 95 -2.12 -16.17 -17.01
C ALA A 95 -1.31 -17.46 -16.84
N HIS A 96 -1.17 -17.97 -15.62
CA HIS A 96 -0.49 -19.25 -15.37
C HIS A 96 -1.19 -20.42 -16.06
N PHE A 97 -2.53 -20.48 -16.01
CA PHE A 97 -3.28 -21.50 -16.72
C PHE A 97 -3.10 -21.42 -18.25
N TYR A 98 -3.21 -20.21 -18.81
CA TYR A 98 -3.01 -19.96 -20.24
C TYR A 98 -1.63 -20.42 -20.72
N TRP A 99 -0.57 -20.02 -20.04
CA TRP A 99 0.80 -20.39 -20.40
C TRP A 99 1.06 -21.89 -20.26
N GLY A 100 0.42 -22.56 -19.28
CA GLY A 100 0.47 -24.02 -19.17
C GLY A 100 -0.13 -24.72 -20.39
N ILE A 101 -1.34 -24.31 -20.81
CA ILE A 101 -2.02 -24.88 -21.99
C ILE A 101 -1.25 -24.58 -23.28
N TRP A 102 -0.81 -23.34 -23.46
CA TRP A 102 0.00 -22.94 -24.60
C TRP A 102 1.26 -23.80 -24.71
N SER A 103 1.96 -24.02 -23.59
CA SER A 103 3.16 -24.84 -23.56
C SER A 103 2.88 -26.30 -23.93
N LEU A 104 1.80 -26.89 -23.40
CA LEU A 104 1.39 -28.25 -23.81
C LEU A 104 1.09 -28.34 -25.31
N TYR A 105 0.47 -27.32 -25.90
CA TYR A 105 0.24 -27.28 -27.34
C TYR A 105 1.57 -27.23 -28.12
N MET A 106 2.49 -26.37 -27.68
CA MET A 106 3.80 -26.18 -28.33
C MET A 106 4.74 -27.38 -28.19
N SER A 107 4.55 -28.24 -27.18
CA SER A 107 5.35 -29.46 -26.98
C SER A 107 5.39 -30.43 -28.18
N LYS A 108 4.49 -30.24 -29.15
CA LYS A 108 4.43 -31.02 -30.39
C LYS A 108 5.35 -30.52 -31.50
N ASP A 109 5.92 -29.32 -31.37
CA ASP A 109 6.80 -28.76 -32.38
C ASP A 109 8.24 -29.23 -32.16
N PRO A 110 8.80 -30.08 -33.04
CA PRO A 110 10.16 -30.60 -32.88
C PRO A 110 11.23 -29.58 -33.28
N ASN A 111 10.87 -28.42 -33.84
CA ASN A 111 11.84 -27.45 -34.35
C ASN A 111 12.41 -26.52 -33.26
N ILE A 112 11.90 -26.60 -32.04
CA ILE A 112 12.31 -25.74 -30.93
C ILE A 112 12.85 -26.61 -29.79
N ASP A 113 14.12 -26.39 -29.45
CA ASP A 113 14.80 -27.03 -28.32
C ASP A 113 14.45 -26.31 -27.01
N PHE A 114 13.26 -26.62 -26.48
CA PHE A 114 12.76 -26.10 -25.21
C PHE A 114 11.88 -27.14 -24.50
N ASP A 115 12.05 -27.28 -23.18
CA ASP A 115 11.23 -28.21 -22.39
C ASP A 115 9.84 -27.64 -22.07
N TYR A 116 8.95 -27.78 -23.05
CA TYR A 116 7.57 -27.33 -22.95
C TYR A 116 6.75 -28.12 -21.91
N ILE A 117 7.14 -29.36 -21.57
CA ILE A 117 6.38 -30.17 -20.62
C ILE A 117 6.69 -29.73 -19.19
N ASP A 118 7.98 -29.54 -18.87
CA ASP A 118 8.39 -29.06 -17.55
C ASP A 118 7.90 -27.62 -17.32
N PHE A 119 7.99 -26.76 -18.34
CA PHE A 119 7.41 -25.42 -18.24
C PHE A 119 5.90 -25.46 -18.00
N ALA A 120 5.15 -26.34 -18.68
CA ALA A 120 3.71 -26.49 -18.45
C ALA A 120 3.42 -26.92 -17.00
N ASN A 121 4.17 -27.89 -16.48
CA ASN A 121 4.04 -28.36 -15.10
C ASN A 121 4.25 -27.23 -14.10
N GLU A 122 5.33 -26.45 -14.24
CA GLU A 122 5.59 -25.29 -13.38
C GLU A 122 4.46 -24.27 -13.41
N ARG A 123 3.91 -23.98 -14.59
CA ARG A 123 2.81 -23.02 -14.74
C ARG A 123 1.52 -23.52 -14.09
N PHE A 124 1.19 -24.80 -14.23
CA PHE A 124 0.01 -25.35 -13.56
C PHE A 124 0.16 -25.41 -12.03
N GLN A 125 1.37 -25.68 -11.51
CA GLN A 125 1.61 -25.58 -10.07
C GLN A 125 1.39 -24.15 -9.57
N LYS A 126 1.97 -23.15 -10.25
CA LYS A 126 1.76 -21.73 -9.90
C LYS A 126 0.29 -21.29 -10.03
N TYR A 127 -0.45 -21.84 -10.99
CA TYR A 127 -1.90 -21.64 -11.09
C TYR A 127 -2.62 -22.18 -9.84
N ILE A 128 -2.35 -23.43 -9.44
CA ILE A 128 -2.96 -24.05 -8.26
C ILE A 128 -2.63 -23.28 -6.98
N GLU A 129 -1.38 -22.82 -6.84
CA GLU A 129 -0.95 -21.98 -5.71
C GLU A 129 -1.66 -20.63 -5.70
N SER A 130 -1.68 -19.93 -6.84
CA SER A 130 -2.31 -18.61 -6.95
C SER A 130 -3.81 -18.67 -6.70
N ARG A 131 -4.47 -19.77 -7.10
CA ARG A 131 -5.90 -19.98 -6.89
C ARG A 131 -6.29 -20.10 -5.41
N LYS A 132 -5.37 -20.51 -4.52
CA LYS A 132 -5.65 -20.59 -3.07
C LYS A 132 -5.78 -19.21 -2.41
N ASN A 133 -5.29 -18.17 -3.08
CA ASN A 133 -5.24 -16.79 -2.59
C ASN A 133 -6.30 -15.89 -3.25
N ILE A 134 -7.28 -16.50 -3.94
CA ILE A 134 -8.49 -15.85 -4.48
C ILE A 134 -9.67 -16.31 -3.64
#